data_AF-A0A534I5B2-F1
#
_entry.id   AF-A0A534I5B2-F1
#
_cell.length_a   1.000
_cell.length_b   1.000
_cell.length_c   1.000
_cell.angle_alpha   90.00
_cell.angle_beta   90.00
_cell.angle_gamma   90.00
#
_symmetry.space_group_name_H-M   'P 1'
#
loop_
_entity.id
_entity.type
_entity.pdbx_description
1 polymer ?
#
loop_
_entity_poly.entity_id
_entity_poly.type
_entity_poly.pdbx_seq_one_letter_code
_entity_poly.pdbx_strand_id
1 'polypeptide(L)'
;MITSLALALALQGGLPDRVAAAPDGEVRFSYATRPGVCGNGRNTISFDCEDGWCGRHRVSVGRYDDDDAGCPCEPGPARVALQQRGGQVTRVRAYVGGAWRAAGAGVT
;
A
#
# COMPACT_ATOMS: atom_id res chain seq x y z
N MET A 1 -14.56 19.07 23.48
CA MET A 1 -13.15 18.98 23.04
C MET A 1 -13.02 18.13 21.78
N ILE A 2 -13.73 18.48 20.71
CA ILE A 2 -13.74 17.70 19.43
C ILE A 2 -13.32 18.62 18.26
N THR A 3 -13.53 19.92 18.42
CA THR A 3 -13.18 20.97 17.45
C THR A 3 -11.67 21.19 17.25
N SER A 4 -10.81 20.70 18.14
CA SER A 4 -9.36 20.90 18.04
C SER A 4 -8.63 19.88 17.14
N LEU A 5 -9.22 18.71 16.87
CA LEU A 5 -8.56 17.68 16.07
C LEU A 5 -8.56 17.98 14.57
N ALA A 6 -9.62 18.62 14.06
CA ALA A 6 -9.77 18.87 12.62
C ALA A 6 -8.74 19.88 12.08
N LEU A 7 -8.30 20.85 12.91
CA LEU A 7 -7.34 21.88 12.48
C LEU A 7 -5.92 21.32 12.33
N ALA A 8 -5.53 20.36 13.18
CA ALA A 8 -4.21 19.74 13.11
C ALA A 8 -4.00 18.94 11.82
N LEU A 9 -5.06 18.33 11.26
CA LEU A 9 -5.02 17.59 10.00
C LEU A 9 -4.82 18.48 8.75
N ALA A 10 -5.28 19.73 8.81
CA ALA A 10 -5.15 20.69 7.72
C ALA A 10 -3.76 21.36 7.65
N LEU A 11 -3.01 21.38 8.77
CA LEU A 11 -1.64 21.92 8.82
C LEU A 11 -0.55 20.89 8.47
N GLN A 12 -0.87 19.60 8.46
CA GLN A 12 0.04 18.58 7.94
C GLN A 12 -0.06 18.67 6.42
N GLY A 13 1.02 19.12 5.76
CA GLY A 13 1.11 19.28 4.31
C GLY A 13 0.69 18.04 3.52
N GLY A 14 0.80 18.10 2.19
CA GLY A 14 0.41 16.98 1.33
C GLY A 14 1.14 15.68 1.68
N LEU A 15 0.71 14.56 1.09
CA LEU A 15 1.42 13.29 1.24
C LEU A 15 2.95 13.43 1.00
N PRO A 16 3.43 14.21 0.00
CA PRO A 16 4.87 14.44 -0.18
C PRO A 16 5.54 15.07 1.05
N ASP A 17 4.93 16.11 1.63
CA ASP A 17 5.49 16.79 2.82
C ASP A 17 5.56 15.84 4.01
N ARG A 18 4.52 15.01 4.21
CA ARG A 18 4.47 14.04 5.31
C ARG A 18 5.51 12.93 5.15
N VAL A 19 5.74 12.47 3.91
CA VAL A 19 6.78 11.47 3.63
C VAL A 19 8.15 12.10 3.84
N ALA A 20 8.41 13.28 3.28
CA ALA A 20 9.69 13.98 3.43
C ALA A 20 10.02 14.33 4.88
N ALA A 21 9.02 14.61 5.71
CA ALA A 21 9.19 14.89 7.13
C ALA A 21 9.33 13.62 8.00
N ALA A 22 9.03 12.43 7.47
CA ALA A 22 9.16 11.20 8.22
C ALA A 22 10.64 10.80 8.38
N PRO A 23 11.03 10.22 9.52
CA PRO A 23 12.41 9.78 9.73
C PRO A 23 12.79 8.66 8.76
N ASP A 24 14.11 8.40 8.68
CA ASP A 24 14.63 7.21 8.03
C ASP A 24 14.00 5.95 8.62
N GLY A 25 13.70 4.98 7.75
CA GLY A 25 12.92 3.80 8.13
C GLY A 25 11.78 3.52 7.17
N GLU A 26 10.83 2.69 7.62
CA GLU A 26 9.67 2.33 6.82
C GLU A 26 8.50 3.28 7.09
N VAL A 27 8.01 3.95 6.06
CA VAL A 27 6.80 4.77 6.09
C VAL A 27 5.66 3.99 5.47
N ARG A 28 4.56 3.81 6.20
CA ARG A 28 3.37 3.10 5.73
C ARG A 28 2.17 4.03 5.68
N PHE A 29 1.41 3.96 4.59
CA PHE A 29 0.12 4.63 4.48
C PHE A 29 -0.83 3.82 3.60
N SER A 30 -2.11 4.19 3.63
CA SER A 30 -3.14 3.53 2.83
C SER A 30 -4.09 4.54 2.21
N TYR A 31 -4.59 4.23 1.03
CA TYR A 31 -5.58 5.05 0.33
C TYR A 31 -6.63 4.16 -0.35
N ALA A 32 -7.84 4.71 -0.53
CA ALA A 32 -8.92 4.00 -1.20
C ALA A 32 -8.56 3.74 -2.67
N THR A 33 -8.75 2.51 -3.13
CA THR A 33 -8.64 2.18 -4.55
C THR A 33 -9.90 2.56 -5.31
N ARG A 34 -9.79 2.57 -6.63
CA ARG A 34 -10.95 2.69 -7.52
C ARG A 34 -11.69 1.35 -7.58
N PRO A 35 -12.99 1.34 -7.93
CA PRO A 35 -13.71 0.10 -8.26
C PRO A 35 -12.97 -0.71 -9.33
N GLY A 36 -13.06 -2.04 -9.25
CA GLY A 36 -12.35 -2.97 -10.15
C GLY A 36 -10.90 -3.25 -9.80
N VAL A 37 -10.30 -2.49 -8.87
CA VAL A 37 -8.94 -2.76 -8.38
C VAL A 37 -8.99 -3.69 -7.17
N CYS A 38 -8.21 -4.76 -7.24
CA CYS A 38 -8.05 -5.72 -6.14
C CYS A 38 -6.63 -6.28 -6.10
N GLY A 39 -6.32 -7.05 -5.06
CA GLY A 39 -5.07 -7.80 -5.02
C GLY A 39 -5.12 -8.94 -4.02
N ASN A 40 -4.04 -9.73 -3.98
CA ASN A 40 -3.90 -10.85 -3.06
C ASN A 40 -3.28 -10.47 -1.71
N GLY A 41 -3.14 -9.16 -1.44
CA GLY A 41 -2.51 -8.64 -0.24
C GLY A 41 -1.00 -8.85 -0.11
N ARG A 42 -0.33 -9.41 -1.13
CA ARG A 42 1.10 -9.77 -1.10
C ARG A 42 1.93 -9.16 -2.23
N ASN A 43 1.60 -9.45 -3.47
CA ASN A 43 2.47 -9.15 -4.62
C ASN A 43 1.72 -9.00 -5.94
N THR A 44 0.44 -9.37 -6.03
CA THR A 44 -0.36 -9.27 -7.24
C THR A 44 -1.44 -8.22 -7.06
N ILE A 45 -1.52 -7.29 -8.01
CA ILE A 45 -2.56 -6.27 -8.11
C ILE A 45 -3.21 -6.37 -9.49
N SER A 46 -4.53 -6.47 -9.52
CA SER A 46 -5.31 -6.36 -10.75
C SER A 46 -6.05 -5.03 -10.78
N PHE A 47 -6.14 -4.42 -11.95
CA PHE A 47 -6.78 -3.12 -12.14
C PHE A 47 -8.15 -3.19 -12.79
N ASP A 48 -8.52 -4.37 -13.30
CA ASP A 48 -9.71 -4.61 -14.09
C ASP A 48 -10.26 -5.99 -13.74
N CYS A 49 -10.92 -6.04 -12.58
CA CYS A 49 -11.69 -7.19 -12.13
C CYS A 49 -13.16 -6.80 -12.03
N GLU A 50 -13.94 -7.27 -13.00
CA GLU A 50 -15.40 -7.20 -13.00
C GLU A 50 -15.96 -8.63 -12.94
N ASP A 51 -17.02 -8.84 -12.16
CA ASP A 51 -17.74 -10.11 -12.03
C ASP A 51 -16.86 -11.35 -11.73
N GLY A 52 -15.77 -11.15 -10.98
CA GLY A 52 -14.83 -12.21 -10.62
C GLY A 52 -13.85 -12.60 -11.74
N TRP A 53 -13.91 -11.94 -12.90
CA TRP A 53 -12.94 -12.11 -13.98
C TRP A 53 -11.89 -11.01 -13.90
N CYS A 54 -10.73 -11.36 -13.35
CA CYS A 54 -9.56 -10.50 -13.36
C CYS A 54 -8.81 -10.72 -14.66
N GLY A 55 -8.92 -9.77 -15.58
CA GLY A 55 -8.28 -9.85 -16.89
C GLY A 55 -6.76 -9.92 -16.81
N ARG A 56 -6.10 -9.84 -17.97
CA ARG A 56 -4.62 -9.87 -18.06
C ARG A 56 -3.93 -8.61 -17.53
N HIS A 57 -4.70 -7.58 -17.14
CA HIS A 57 -4.20 -6.30 -16.67
C HIS A 57 -3.84 -6.35 -15.18
N ARG A 58 -2.80 -7.14 -14.89
CA ARG A 58 -2.24 -7.30 -13.55
C ARG A 58 -0.78 -6.89 -13.51
N VAL A 59 -0.39 -6.27 -12.40
CA VAL A 59 1.01 -5.98 -12.08
C VAL A 59 1.40 -6.83 -10.89
N SER A 60 2.63 -7.31 -10.95
CA SER A 60 3.12 -8.22 -9.94
C SER A 60 4.58 -8.01 -9.66
N VAL A 61 4.88 -7.94 -8.39
CA VAL A 61 6.14 -7.40 -7.88
C VAL A 61 6.79 -8.41 -6.95
N GLY A 62 7.90 -8.99 -7.39
CA GLY A 62 8.67 -9.99 -6.64
C GLY A 62 8.63 -11.37 -7.31
N ARG A 63 8.93 -12.43 -6.54
CA ARG A 63 8.75 -13.81 -7.03
C ARG A 63 7.27 -14.09 -7.19
N TYR A 64 6.92 -14.57 -8.37
CA TYR A 64 5.66 -15.23 -8.65
C TYR A 64 5.85 -16.71 -8.37
N ASP A 65 4.94 -17.28 -7.59
CA ASP A 65 4.72 -18.72 -7.59
C ASP A 65 3.55 -18.96 -8.58
N ASP A 66 3.73 -19.86 -9.55
CA ASP A 66 2.78 -20.09 -10.66
C ASP A 66 1.38 -20.55 -10.20
N ASP A 67 1.23 -20.89 -8.92
CA ASP A 67 -0.02 -21.30 -8.27
C ASP A 67 -0.98 -20.12 -7.99
N ASP A 68 -0.58 -18.88 -8.25
CA ASP A 68 -1.41 -17.66 -8.07
C ASP A 68 -2.51 -17.49 -9.13
N ALA A 69 -2.69 -18.46 -10.04
CA ALA A 69 -3.78 -18.46 -11.02
C ALA A 69 -5.18 -18.37 -10.39
N GLY A 70 -5.31 -18.68 -9.09
CA GLY A 70 -6.54 -18.56 -8.31
C GLY A 70 -6.44 -17.65 -7.09
N CYS A 71 -5.45 -16.76 -7.00
CA CYS A 71 -5.28 -15.92 -5.81
C CYS A 71 -6.54 -15.07 -5.55
N PRO A 72 -7.09 -15.02 -4.32
CA PRO A 72 -8.30 -14.26 -4.04
C PRO A 72 -8.06 -12.79 -4.35
N CYS A 73 -8.75 -12.31 -5.38
CA CYS A 73 -8.83 -10.90 -5.73
C CYS A 73 -9.70 -10.21 -4.66
N GLU A 74 -9.06 -9.64 -3.64
CA GLU A 74 -9.76 -8.93 -2.58
C GLU A 74 -9.79 -7.43 -2.88
N PRO A 75 -10.97 -6.82 -3.07
CA PRO A 75 -11.11 -5.38 -3.07
C PRO A 75 -10.64 -4.82 -1.72
N GLY A 76 -9.99 -3.67 -1.73
CA GLY A 76 -9.53 -3.05 -0.50
C GLY A 76 -8.59 -1.88 -0.75
N PRO A 77 -8.20 -1.17 0.31
CA PRO A 77 -7.30 -0.04 0.16
C PRO A 77 -5.95 -0.48 -0.42
N ALA A 78 -5.35 0.42 -1.19
CA ALA A 78 -3.96 0.30 -1.55
C ALA A 78 -3.13 0.64 -0.33
N ARG A 79 -2.22 -0.27 0.02
CA ARG A 79 -1.28 -0.19 1.13
C ARG A 79 0.09 0.07 0.53
N VAL A 80 0.75 1.16 0.92
CA VAL A 80 2.07 1.53 0.40
C VAL A 80 3.09 1.59 1.53
N ALA A 81 4.19 0.86 1.37
CA ALA A 81 5.35 0.91 2.25
C ALA A 81 6.54 1.49 1.49
N LEU A 82 7.05 2.61 2.00
CA LEU A 82 8.23 3.29 1.48
C LEU A 82 9.41 3.04 2.42
N GLN A 83 10.59 2.78 1.89
CA GLN A 83 11.83 2.80 2.67
C GLN A 83 12.52 4.14 2.46
N GLN A 84 12.69 4.90 3.55
CA GLN A 84 13.50 6.12 3.55
C GLN A 84 14.91 5.85 4.08
N ARG A 85 15.91 6.46 3.44
CA ARG A 85 17.29 6.59 3.91
C ARG A 85 17.85 7.94 3.47
N GLY A 86 18.45 8.69 4.39
CA GLY A 86 19.00 10.02 4.12
C GLY A 86 17.96 10.99 3.56
N GLY A 87 16.69 10.87 3.97
CA GLY A 87 15.59 11.69 3.44
C GLY A 87 15.22 11.40 1.98
N GLN A 88 15.64 10.25 1.43
CA GLN A 88 15.30 9.79 0.10
C GLN A 88 14.53 8.47 0.15
N VAL A 89 13.52 8.33 -0.71
CA VAL A 89 12.79 7.07 -0.89
C VAL A 89 13.64 6.12 -1.74
N THR A 90 14.07 5.01 -1.14
CA THR A 90 14.95 4.02 -1.78
C THR A 90 14.22 2.74 -2.20
N ARG A 91 13.01 2.51 -1.70
CA ARG A 91 12.16 1.37 -2.08
C ARG A 91 10.69 1.74 -1.94
N VAL A 92 9.88 1.29 -2.90
CA VAL A 92 8.42 1.39 -2.87
C VAL A 92 7.84 -0.02 -2.96
N ARG A 93 6.90 -0.35 -2.08
CA ARG A 93 6.11 -1.58 -2.14
C ARG A 93 4.63 -1.22 -2.03
N ALA A 94 3.86 -1.64 -3.02
CA ALA A 94 2.41 -1.45 -3.06
C ALA A 94 1.71 -2.81 -2.94
N TYR A 95 0.60 -2.80 -2.21
CA TYR A 95 -0.25 -3.96 -1.98
C TYR A 95 -1.71 -3.54 -2.09
N VAL A 96 -2.58 -4.41 -2.58
CA VAL A 96 -4.03 -4.23 -2.53
C VAL A 96 -4.65 -5.48 -1.89
N GLY A 97 -5.69 -5.30 -1.08
CA GLY A 97 -6.26 -6.38 -0.27
C GLY A 97 -5.39 -6.75 0.95
N GLY A 98 -5.82 -7.72 1.74
CA GLY A 98 -5.12 -8.21 2.93
C GLY A 98 -4.81 -7.14 4.01
N ALA A 99 -3.92 -7.50 4.95
CA ALA A 99 -3.55 -6.65 6.09
C ALA A 99 -2.04 -6.38 6.15
N TRP A 100 -1.66 -5.29 6.82
CA TRP A 100 -0.27 -5.03 7.17
C TRP A 100 0.28 -6.21 7.98
N ARG A 101 1.42 -6.75 7.54
CA ARG A 101 2.19 -7.65 8.38
C ARG A 101 2.83 -6.82 9.48
N ALA A 102 2.89 -7.36 10.70
CA ALA A 102 3.68 -6.75 11.77
C ALA A 102 5.06 -6.42 11.20
N ALA A 103 5.58 -5.23 11.49
CA ALA A 103 6.97 -4.94 11.18
C ALA A 103 7.79 -6.05 11.85
N GLY A 104 8.57 -6.80 11.06
CA GLY A 104 9.50 -7.76 11.65
C GLY A 104 10.33 -7.01 12.66
N ALA A 105 10.38 -7.50 13.90
CA ALA A 105 11.18 -6.90 14.95
C ALA A 105 12.57 -6.63 14.36
N GLY A 106 12.93 -5.36 14.24
CA GLY A 106 14.27 -5.00 13.82
C GLY A 106 15.21 -5.67 14.80
N VAL A 107 16.15 -6.47 14.27
CA VAL A 107 17.26 -6.96 15.08
C VAL A 107 17.99 -5.70 15.56
N THR A 108 17.89 -5.43 16.85
CA THR A 108 18.66 -4.41 17.55
C THR A 108 20.12 -4.80 17.57
#